data_AF-A0A6L9MR45-F1
#
_entry.id   AF-A0A6L9MR45-F1
#
_cell.length_a   1.000
_cell.length_b   1.000
_cell.length_c   1.000
_cell.angle_alpha   90.00
_cell.angle_beta   90.00
_cell.angle_gamma   90.00
#
_symmetry.space_group_name_H-M   'P 1'
#
loop_
_entity.id
_entity.type
_entity.pdbx_description
1 polymer ?
#
loop_
_entity_poly.entity_id
_entity_poly.type
_entity_poly.pdbx_seq_one_letter_code
_entity_poly.pdbx_strand_id
1 'polypeptide(L)'
;MKSDTKSYTKSHTKSHTKKETKSQTDTVNENTCEDTKSIAKVYLVIGALAAGLAVVLGAFAAHGLKAVLSAQQLATFEIGVRYQMYHGLALLCLPALSTVIASKWANRVGFCFTVGCVLFSGSLYALAITGIKWFGPITPLGGTFFIVGWMLLTVALVRSKASKNAQENLGQTVSPEQIADSEQQNVSQFK
;
A
#
# COMPACT_ATOMS: atom_id res chain seq x y z
N MET A 1 -84.98 -4.78 4.09
CA MET A 1 -84.86 -6.23 3.80
C MET A 1 -84.63 -6.36 2.29
N LYS A 2 -83.54 -7.03 1.87
CA LYS A 2 -83.05 -7.23 0.48
C LYS A 2 -82.45 -5.96 -0.18
N SER A 3 -81.41 -6.01 -1.01
CA SER A 3 -80.41 -7.02 -1.41
C SER A 3 -79.36 -6.34 -2.32
N ASP A 4 -78.24 -7.02 -2.55
CA ASP A 4 -77.39 -7.00 -3.77
C ASP A 4 -76.23 -5.99 -3.95
N THR A 5 -75.02 -6.57 -3.89
CA THR A 5 -73.87 -6.51 -4.83
C THR A 5 -73.56 -5.24 -5.66
N LYS A 6 -72.30 -4.75 -5.56
CA LYS A 6 -71.32 -4.50 -6.65
C LYS A 6 -70.03 -3.89 -6.06
N SER A 7 -68.87 -4.49 -6.25
CA SER A 7 -67.94 -4.31 -7.39
C SER A 7 -67.10 -3.02 -7.33
N TYR A 8 -65.87 -3.21 -6.88
CA TYR A 8 -64.60 -2.67 -7.38
C TYR A 8 -64.61 -1.35 -8.18
N THR A 9 -64.03 -0.29 -7.59
CA THR A 9 -63.21 0.67 -8.35
C THR A 9 -61.95 1.07 -7.57
N LYS A 10 -60.85 1.02 -8.32
CA LYS A 10 -59.48 1.40 -8.02
C LYS A 10 -59.37 2.93 -8.06
N SER A 11 -58.63 3.54 -7.12
CA SER A 11 -57.42 4.33 -7.41
C SER A 11 -57.08 5.41 -6.36
N HIS A 12 -55.77 5.46 -6.09
CA HIS A 12 -54.98 6.64 -5.71
C HIS A 12 -55.14 7.22 -4.30
N THR A 13 -54.27 6.73 -3.40
CA THR A 13 -53.76 7.51 -2.28
C THR A 13 -52.24 7.54 -2.31
N LYS A 14 -51.70 8.74 -2.51
CA LYS A 14 -50.32 9.11 -2.21
C LYS A 14 -50.03 8.84 -0.73
N SER A 15 -48.86 8.30 -0.42
CA SER A 15 -48.26 8.48 0.90
C SER A 15 -46.75 8.37 0.86
N HIS A 16 -46.12 9.51 1.13
CA HIS A 16 -44.99 9.69 2.04
C HIS A 16 -43.66 8.98 1.76
N THR A 17 -42.71 9.81 1.31
CA THR A 17 -41.45 10.08 2.02
C THR A 17 -40.82 8.89 2.75
N LYS A 18 -39.92 8.17 2.07
CA LYS A 18 -38.85 7.43 2.76
C LYS A 18 -37.51 8.10 2.48
N LYS A 19 -37.24 9.10 3.31
CA LYS A 19 -35.92 9.67 3.57
C LYS A 19 -34.97 8.56 4.04
N GLU A 20 -33.74 8.66 3.54
CA GLU A 20 -32.51 8.45 4.31
C GLU A 20 -32.40 7.15 5.12
N THR A 21 -31.93 6.09 4.46
CA THR A 21 -31.07 5.11 5.13
C THR A 21 -30.07 4.54 4.10
N LYS A 22 -29.31 5.42 3.43
CA LYS A 22 -28.05 4.98 2.80
C LYS A 22 -27.06 4.83 3.95
N SER A 23 -26.94 3.59 4.40
CA SER A 23 -26.13 3.15 5.52
C SER A 23 -24.74 3.76 5.43
N GLN A 24 -24.44 4.62 6.40
CA GLN A 24 -23.16 5.31 6.59
C GLN A 24 -21.95 4.34 6.67
N THR A 25 -22.23 3.04 6.82
CA THR A 25 -21.27 1.94 6.81
C THR A 25 -20.71 1.63 5.41
N ASP A 26 -21.47 1.83 4.33
CA ASP A 26 -21.02 1.49 2.97
C ASP A 26 -20.11 2.57 2.36
N THR A 27 -20.41 3.85 2.64
CA THR A 27 -19.61 4.99 2.18
C THR A 27 -18.25 5.08 2.88
N VAL A 28 -18.14 4.64 4.13
CA VAL A 28 -16.85 4.62 4.84
C VAL A 28 -15.94 3.52 4.30
N ASN A 29 -16.49 2.36 3.93
CA ASN A 29 -15.72 1.23 3.43
C ASN A 29 -15.24 1.44 1.98
N GLU A 30 -16.03 2.08 1.12
CA GLU A 30 -15.66 2.38 -0.26
C GLU A 30 -14.55 3.44 -0.33
N ASN A 31 -14.65 4.52 0.47
CA ASN A 31 -13.63 5.57 0.53
C ASN A 31 -12.28 5.05 1.05
N THR A 32 -12.29 4.17 2.07
CA THR A 32 -11.05 3.64 2.67
C THR A 32 -10.34 2.64 1.75
N CYS A 33 -11.09 1.90 0.94
CA CYS A 33 -10.57 0.96 -0.06
C CYS A 33 -9.89 1.71 -1.22
N GLU A 34 -10.54 2.76 -1.72
CA GLU A 34 -9.99 3.62 -2.77
C GLU A 34 -8.74 4.38 -2.28
N ASP A 35 -8.77 4.92 -1.06
CA ASP A 35 -7.62 5.62 -0.48
C ASP A 35 -6.39 4.72 -0.36
N THR A 36 -6.55 3.48 0.13
CA THR A 36 -5.42 2.55 0.26
C THR A 36 -4.86 2.14 -1.11
N LYS A 37 -5.75 1.91 -2.09
CA LYS A 37 -5.35 1.59 -3.47
C LYS A 37 -4.61 2.75 -4.13
N SER A 38 -5.02 3.99 -3.85
CA SER A 38 -4.35 5.19 -4.35
C SER A 38 -2.91 5.34 -3.83
N ILE A 39 -2.69 5.08 -2.53
CA ILE A 39 -1.37 5.15 -1.88
C ILE A 39 -0.42 4.11 -2.47
N ALA A 40 -0.90 2.89 -2.69
CA ALA A 40 -0.13 1.83 -3.35
C ALA A 40 0.34 2.26 -4.75
N LYS A 41 -0.55 2.88 -5.54
CA LYS A 41 -0.22 3.39 -6.88
C LYS A 41 0.85 4.49 -6.83
N VAL A 42 0.77 5.39 -5.86
CA VAL A 42 1.77 6.47 -5.68
C VAL A 42 3.17 5.89 -5.50
N TYR A 43 3.33 4.88 -4.64
CA TYR A 43 4.66 4.28 -4.42
C TYR A 43 5.18 3.48 -5.60
N LEU A 44 4.30 2.84 -6.39
CA LEU A 44 4.71 2.23 -7.67
C LEU A 44 5.28 3.26 -8.63
N VAL A 45 4.58 4.39 -8.79
CA VAL A 45 5.01 5.46 -9.69
C VAL A 45 6.35 6.03 -9.22
N ILE A 46 6.47 6.36 -7.93
CA ILE A 46 7.72 6.88 -7.37
C ILE A 46 8.85 5.87 -7.52
N GLY A 47 8.62 4.59 -7.20
CA GLY A 47 9.61 3.53 -7.33
C GLY A 47 10.08 3.31 -8.77
N ALA A 48 9.14 3.28 -9.73
CA ALA A 48 9.44 3.19 -11.15
C ALA A 48 10.27 4.38 -11.65
N LEU A 49 9.88 5.59 -11.28
CA LEU A 49 10.63 6.80 -11.63
C LEU A 49 12.02 6.81 -11.01
N ALA A 50 12.14 6.45 -9.72
CA ALA A 50 13.42 6.41 -9.02
C ALA A 50 14.36 5.37 -9.65
N ALA A 51 13.88 4.15 -9.89
CA ALA A 51 14.67 3.09 -10.53
C ALA A 51 15.05 3.46 -11.97
N GLY A 52 14.10 3.95 -12.77
CA GLY A 52 14.36 4.40 -14.14
C GLY A 52 15.38 5.53 -14.22
N LEU A 53 15.25 6.55 -13.36
CA LEU A 53 16.23 7.63 -13.25
C LEU A 53 17.60 7.11 -12.81
N ALA A 54 17.66 6.12 -11.92
CA ALA A 54 18.94 5.52 -11.53
C ALA A 54 19.61 4.81 -12.71
N VAL A 55 18.87 4.12 -13.59
CA VAL A 55 19.43 3.56 -14.83
C VAL A 55 20.00 4.66 -15.74
N VAL A 56 19.22 5.71 -15.98
CA VAL A 56 19.63 6.83 -16.86
C VAL A 56 20.90 7.51 -16.31
N LEU A 57 20.89 7.87 -15.02
CA LEU A 57 22.02 8.52 -14.37
C LEU A 57 23.24 7.59 -14.30
N GLY A 58 23.06 6.29 -14.07
CA GLY A 58 24.15 5.31 -14.07
C GLY A 58 24.80 5.15 -15.45
N ALA A 59 23.99 5.06 -16.50
CA ALA A 59 24.50 5.02 -17.87
C ALA A 59 25.26 6.31 -18.23
N PHE A 60 24.72 7.46 -17.82
CA PHE A 60 25.36 8.76 -18.01
C PHE A 60 26.66 8.90 -17.21
N ALA A 61 26.72 8.34 -15.99
CA ALA A 61 27.95 8.29 -15.19
C ALA A 61 29.06 7.51 -15.92
N ALA A 62 28.73 6.30 -16.38
CA ALA A 62 29.69 5.39 -16.99
C ALA A 62 30.24 5.88 -18.34
N HIS A 63 29.41 6.54 -19.15
CA HIS A 63 29.78 6.95 -20.52
C HIS A 63 30.02 8.45 -20.67
N GLY A 64 29.25 9.29 -19.99
CA GLY A 64 29.28 10.75 -20.16
C GLY A 64 30.14 11.50 -19.13
N LEU A 65 30.20 11.04 -17.88
CA LEU A 65 30.87 11.77 -16.79
C LEU A 65 32.29 11.28 -16.48
N LYS A 66 32.67 10.08 -16.92
CA LYS A 66 33.95 9.46 -16.59
C LYS A 66 35.18 10.29 -17.01
N ALA A 67 35.07 11.06 -18.09
CA ALA A 67 36.15 11.94 -18.57
C ALA A 67 36.16 13.32 -17.91
N VAL A 68 35.08 13.70 -17.22
CA VAL A 68 34.89 15.04 -16.65
C VAL A 68 35.10 15.04 -15.13
N LEU A 69 34.63 13.99 -14.46
CA LEU A 69 34.73 13.85 -13.01
C LEU A 69 36.02 13.14 -12.61
N SER A 70 36.62 13.57 -11.50
CA SER A 70 37.68 12.78 -10.85
C SER A 70 37.14 11.41 -10.44
N ALA A 71 38.03 10.43 -10.28
CA ALA A 71 37.66 9.07 -9.85
C ALA A 71 36.84 9.08 -8.54
N GLN A 72 37.15 9.97 -7.61
CA GLN A 72 36.43 10.10 -6.34
C GLN A 72 35.03 10.71 -6.51
N GLN A 73 34.87 11.72 -7.36
CA GLN A 73 33.55 12.30 -7.68
C GLN A 73 32.67 11.30 -8.42
N LEU A 74 33.23 10.56 -9.38
CA LEU A 74 32.51 9.52 -10.11
C LEU A 74 32.03 8.41 -9.15
N ALA A 75 32.92 7.92 -8.28
CA ALA A 75 32.55 6.93 -7.26
C ALA A 75 31.44 7.45 -6.33
N THR A 76 31.49 8.73 -5.95
CA THR A 76 30.45 9.38 -5.15
C THR A 76 29.11 9.41 -5.87
N PHE A 77 29.11 9.76 -7.16
CA PHE A 77 27.92 9.75 -8.00
C PHE A 77 27.31 8.35 -8.11
N GLU A 78 28.15 7.34 -8.35
CA GLU A 78 27.72 5.93 -8.47
C GLU A 78 27.16 5.36 -7.16
N ILE A 79 27.61 5.84 -5.99
CA ILE A 79 26.97 5.51 -4.70
C ILE A 79 25.53 6.06 -4.69
N GLY A 80 25.32 7.32 -5.10
CA GLY A 80 23.99 7.91 -5.22
C GLY A 80 23.07 7.06 -6.10
N VAL A 81 23.56 6.64 -7.27
CA VAL A 81 22.82 5.82 -8.24
C VAL A 81 22.39 4.48 -7.64
N ARG A 82 23.33 3.75 -6.99
CA ARG A 82 23.01 2.45 -6.38
C ARG A 82 21.96 2.56 -5.29
N TYR A 83 22.11 3.52 -4.38
CA TYR A 83 21.15 3.68 -3.29
C TYR A 83 19.78 4.10 -3.79
N GLN A 84 19.70 4.94 -4.83
CA GLN A 84 18.43 5.28 -5.49
C GLN A 84 17.79 4.05 -6.13
N MET A 85 18.58 3.21 -6.81
CA MET A 85 18.10 1.97 -7.42
C MET A 85 17.52 1.01 -6.38
N TYR A 86 18.26 0.71 -5.31
CA TYR A 86 17.82 -0.26 -4.30
C TYR A 86 16.51 0.16 -3.63
N HIS A 87 16.38 1.44 -3.29
CA HIS A 87 15.17 1.94 -2.65
C HIS A 87 14.02 2.18 -3.64
N GLY A 88 14.32 2.49 -4.91
CA GLY A 88 13.33 2.50 -5.99
C GLY A 88 12.70 1.12 -6.21
N LEU A 89 13.52 0.07 -6.23
CA LEU A 89 13.04 -1.32 -6.29
C LEU A 89 12.26 -1.70 -5.03
N ALA A 90 12.73 -1.30 -3.83
CA ALA A 90 11.99 -1.54 -2.60
C ALA A 90 10.60 -0.88 -2.61
N LEU A 91 10.47 0.33 -3.17
CA LEU A 91 9.19 1.01 -3.36
C LEU A 91 8.27 0.28 -4.36
N LEU A 92 8.82 -0.30 -5.43
CA LEU A 92 8.05 -1.13 -6.36
C LEU A 92 7.49 -2.40 -5.70
N CYS A 93 8.23 -2.99 -4.77
CA CYS A 93 7.79 -4.16 -4.01
C CYS A 93 6.81 -3.82 -2.87
N LEU A 94 6.77 -2.56 -2.43
CA LEU A 94 6.03 -2.14 -1.23
C LEU A 94 4.51 -2.40 -1.28
N PRO A 95 3.80 -2.20 -2.39
CA PRO A 95 2.38 -2.56 -2.49
C PRO A 95 2.13 -4.05 -2.28
N ALA A 96 2.98 -4.93 -2.83
CA ALA A 96 2.85 -6.36 -2.60
C ALA A 96 3.02 -6.68 -1.10
N LEU A 97 4.00 -6.06 -0.45
CA LEU A 97 4.20 -6.17 1.01
C LEU A 97 3.03 -5.60 1.82
N SER A 98 2.30 -4.61 1.31
CA SER A 98 1.12 -4.04 2.00
C SER A 98 -0.05 -5.01 2.13
N THR A 99 -0.04 -6.14 1.43
CA THR A 99 -1.00 -7.23 1.64
C THR A 99 -0.72 -8.01 2.93
N VAL A 100 0.53 -7.98 3.40
CA VAL A 100 0.97 -8.68 4.61
C VAL A 100 1.25 -7.74 5.78
N ILE A 101 1.29 -6.42 5.61
CA ILE A 101 1.46 -5.45 6.70
C ILE A 101 0.36 -4.38 6.65
N ALA A 102 -0.04 -3.83 7.80
CA ALA A 102 -1.07 -2.79 7.80
C ALA A 102 -0.64 -1.54 7.00
N SER A 103 -1.57 -0.93 6.25
CA SER A 103 -1.32 0.17 5.31
C SER A 103 -0.56 1.36 5.92
N LYS A 104 -0.81 1.66 7.21
CA LYS A 104 -0.08 2.71 7.94
C LYS A 104 1.43 2.49 8.01
N TRP A 105 1.87 1.23 8.12
CA TRP A 105 3.29 0.91 8.15
C TRP A 105 3.90 1.00 6.76
N ALA A 106 3.22 0.48 5.75
CA ALA A 106 3.64 0.61 4.36
C ALA A 106 3.82 2.09 3.98
N ASN A 107 2.88 2.96 4.33
CA ASN A 107 2.98 4.40 4.08
C ASN A 107 4.22 5.04 4.74
N ARG A 108 4.51 4.69 6.00
CA ARG A 108 5.70 5.21 6.70
C ARG A 108 7.00 4.72 6.04
N VAL A 109 7.07 3.46 5.64
CA VAL A 109 8.22 2.87 4.94
C VAL A 109 8.43 3.57 3.59
N GLY A 110 7.38 3.69 2.79
CA GLY A 110 7.43 4.33 1.48
C GLY A 110 7.84 5.80 1.56
N PHE A 111 7.31 6.53 2.55
CA PHE A 111 7.75 7.90 2.83
C PHE A 111 9.25 7.97 3.16
N CYS A 112 9.74 7.12 4.07
CA CYS A 112 11.14 7.10 4.46
C CYS A 112 12.07 6.81 3.27
N PHE A 113 11.73 5.82 2.43
CA PHE A 113 12.53 5.52 1.24
C PHE A 113 12.49 6.64 0.21
N THR A 114 11.34 7.28 0.00
CA THR A 114 11.21 8.40 -0.95
C THR A 114 12.06 9.60 -0.51
N VAL A 115 11.91 10.03 0.74
CA VAL A 115 12.69 11.15 1.30
C VAL A 115 14.17 10.80 1.37
N GLY A 116 14.50 9.57 1.76
CA GLY A 116 15.86 9.06 1.74
C GLY A 116 16.50 9.16 0.36
N CYS A 117 15.81 8.77 -0.72
CA CYS A 117 16.32 8.90 -2.09
C CYS A 117 16.64 10.36 -2.46
N VAL A 118 15.72 11.27 -2.17
CA VAL A 118 15.92 12.70 -2.50
C VAL A 118 17.09 13.28 -1.72
N LEU A 119 17.14 13.06 -0.40
CA LEU A 119 18.19 13.63 0.45
C LEU A 119 19.53 12.95 0.25
N PHE A 120 19.60 11.61 0.27
CA PHE A 120 20.84 10.85 0.15
C PHE A 120 21.38 10.91 -1.28
N SER A 121 20.65 10.36 -2.25
CA SER A 121 21.16 10.26 -3.63
C SER A 121 21.24 11.62 -4.29
N GLY A 122 20.24 12.48 -4.11
CA GLY A 122 20.26 13.85 -4.63
C GLY A 122 21.44 14.68 -4.12
N SER A 123 21.77 14.60 -2.82
CA SER A 123 22.94 15.30 -2.29
C SER A 123 24.26 14.76 -2.83
N LEU A 124 24.39 13.45 -3.03
CA LEU A 124 25.59 12.86 -3.63
C LEU A 124 25.77 13.25 -5.10
N TYR A 125 24.70 13.34 -5.88
CA TYR A 125 24.77 13.86 -7.24
C TYR A 125 25.22 15.32 -7.27
N ALA A 126 24.62 16.16 -6.42
CA ALA A 126 24.98 17.56 -6.29
C ALA A 126 26.45 17.71 -5.84
N LEU A 127 26.88 16.95 -4.84
CA LEU A 127 28.27 16.95 -4.35
C LEU A 127 29.26 16.52 -5.44
N ALA A 128 28.96 15.46 -6.18
CA ALA A 128 29.83 14.95 -7.23
C ALA A 128 30.00 15.95 -8.37
N ILE A 129 28.91 16.58 -8.83
CA ILE A 129 28.94 17.52 -9.96
C ILE A 129 29.50 18.89 -9.55
N THR A 130 29.09 19.42 -8.39
CA THR A 130 29.44 20.80 -7.99
C THR A 130 30.70 20.88 -7.13
N GLY A 131 31.10 19.79 -6.47
CA GLY A 131 32.18 19.80 -5.48
C GLY A 131 31.87 20.55 -4.18
N ILE A 132 30.64 21.07 -4.01
CA ILE A 132 30.25 21.88 -2.86
C ILE A 132 30.06 20.96 -1.64
N LYS A 133 30.99 21.06 -0.68
CA LYS A 133 31.01 20.22 0.53
C LYS A 133 29.81 20.41 1.45
N TRP A 134 29.02 21.48 1.29
CA TRP A 134 27.80 21.73 2.07
C TRP A 134 26.70 20.69 1.85
N PHE A 135 26.73 19.95 0.74
CA PHE A 135 25.83 18.80 0.55
C PHE A 135 26.21 17.58 1.40
N GLY A 136 27.44 17.52 1.92
CA GLY A 136 27.94 16.41 2.73
C GLY A 136 27.09 16.11 3.98
N PRO A 137 26.74 17.11 4.82
CA PRO A 137 25.88 16.91 5.98
C PRO A 137 24.44 16.48 5.67
N ILE A 138 23.94 16.70 4.45
CA ILE A 138 22.59 16.29 4.04
C ILE A 138 22.53 14.78 3.79
N THR A 139 23.64 14.18 3.33
CA THR A 139 23.71 12.76 3.01
C THR A 139 23.44 11.86 4.24
N PRO A 140 24.05 12.06 5.43
CA PRO A 140 23.72 11.28 6.63
C PRO A 140 22.25 11.36 7.05
N LEU A 141 21.60 12.51 6.85
CA LEU A 141 20.17 12.66 7.13
C LEU A 141 19.34 11.76 6.22
N GLY A 142 19.62 11.75 4.91
CA GLY A 142 18.99 10.82 3.97
C GLY A 142 19.26 9.35 4.31
N GLY A 143 20.49 9.02 4.73
CA GLY A 143 20.85 7.67 5.17
C GLY A 143 20.07 7.22 6.41
N THR A 144 19.80 8.16 7.33
CA THR A 144 18.95 7.90 8.51
C THR A 144 17.53 7.53 8.10
N PHE A 145 16.95 8.21 7.10
CA PHE A 145 15.64 7.84 6.56
C PHE A 145 15.65 6.43 5.96
N PHE A 146 16.70 6.03 5.23
CA PHE A 146 16.80 4.65 4.74
C PHE A 146 16.83 3.63 5.88
N ILE A 147 17.68 3.85 6.88
CA ILE A 147 17.79 2.96 8.05
C ILE A 147 16.43 2.85 8.76
N VAL A 148 15.78 3.98 9.05
CA VAL A 148 14.46 4.01 9.70
C VAL A 148 13.42 3.29 8.84
N GLY A 149 13.43 3.48 7.51
CA GLY A 149 12.51 2.80 6.59
C GLY A 149 12.64 1.27 6.67
N TRP A 150 13.86 0.74 6.64
CA TRP A 150 14.11 -0.70 6.78
C TRP A 150 13.73 -1.23 8.16
N MET A 151 14.03 -0.48 9.24
CA MET A 151 13.64 -0.84 10.60
C MET A 151 12.11 -0.88 10.76
N LEU A 152 11.40 0.10 10.21
CA LEU A 152 9.94 0.15 10.22
C LEU A 152 9.34 -1.03 9.45
N LEU A 153 9.92 -1.39 8.29
CA LEU A 153 9.47 -2.54 7.52
C LEU A 153 9.65 -3.83 8.32
N THR A 154 10.80 -4.04 8.95
CA THR A 154 11.07 -5.20 9.82
C THR A 154 10.07 -5.27 10.97
N VAL A 155 9.85 -4.17 11.70
CA VAL A 155 8.88 -4.12 12.80
C VAL A 155 7.46 -4.41 12.32
N ALA A 156 7.08 -3.89 11.14
CA ALA A 156 5.76 -4.11 10.57
C ALA A 156 5.54 -5.60 10.21
N LEU A 157 6.55 -6.25 9.63
CA LEU A 157 6.52 -7.67 9.29
C LEU A 157 6.44 -8.54 10.55
N VAL A 158 7.28 -8.29 11.55
CA VAL A 158 7.29 -9.06 12.82
C VAL A 158 5.98 -8.90 13.59
N ARG A 159 5.36 -7.71 13.53
CA ARG A 159 4.09 -7.44 14.23
C ARG A 159 2.85 -7.80 13.41
N SER A 160 3.00 -8.23 12.16
CA SER A 160 1.85 -8.54 11.35
C SER A 160 1.14 -9.80 11.85
N LYS A 161 -0.18 -9.69 12.08
CA LYS A 161 -1.05 -10.80 12.48
C LYS A 161 -1.54 -11.63 11.29
N ALA A 162 -0.91 -11.51 10.11
CA ALA A 162 -1.35 -12.13 8.85
C ALA A 162 -1.68 -13.64 8.97
N SER A 163 -1.06 -14.37 9.90
CA SER A 163 -1.28 -15.81 10.11
C SER A 163 -2.25 -16.16 11.26
N LYS A 164 -2.54 -15.26 12.23
CA LYS A 164 -3.33 -15.65 13.42
C LYS A 164 -4.83 -15.75 13.14
N ASN A 165 -5.39 -14.80 12.39
CA ASN A 165 -6.83 -14.75 12.13
C ASN A 165 -7.31 -15.82 11.15
N ALA A 166 -6.43 -16.29 10.24
CA ALA A 166 -6.75 -17.36 9.29
C ALA A 166 -6.81 -18.73 9.97
N GLN A 167 -5.93 -18.98 10.95
CA GLN A 167 -5.95 -20.20 11.76
C GLN A 167 -7.10 -20.23 12.78
N GLU A 168 -7.44 -19.08 13.38
CA GLU A 168 -8.57 -18.96 14.31
C GLU A 168 -9.91 -19.25 13.60
N ASN A 169 -10.09 -18.76 12.37
CA ASN A 169 -11.27 -19.09 11.57
C ASN A 169 -11.35 -20.57 11.18
N LEU A 170 -10.23 -21.22 10.87
CA LEU A 170 -10.20 -22.66 10.57
C LEU A 170 -10.40 -23.54 11.83
N GLY A 171 -10.05 -23.02 13.01
CA GLY A 171 -10.26 -23.71 14.29
C GLY A 171 -11.69 -23.58 14.84
N GLN A 172 -12.48 -22.60 14.36
CA GLN A 172 -13.83 -22.35 14.84
C GLN A 172 -14.92 -22.88 13.89
N THR A 173 -14.60 -23.19 12.62
CA THR A 173 -15.62 -23.57 11.62
C THR A 173 -16.02 -25.04 11.61
N VAL A 174 -15.45 -25.92 12.44
CA VAL A 174 -15.90 -27.32 12.49
C VAL A 174 -15.76 -27.92 13.88
N SER A 175 -16.71 -27.64 14.77
CA SER A 175 -16.97 -28.56 15.88
C SER A 175 -17.74 -29.77 15.31
N PRO A 176 -17.30 -31.03 15.51
CA PRO A 176 -17.97 -32.23 15.00
C PRO A 176 -19.46 -32.33 15.38
N GLU A 177 -19.84 -31.64 16.46
CA GLU A 177 -21.22 -31.56 16.97
C GLU A 177 -22.18 -30.85 16.00
N GLN A 178 -21.71 -29.83 15.26
CA GLN A 178 -22.53 -29.10 14.28
C GLN A 178 -22.77 -29.89 12.99
N ILE A 179 -21.84 -30.79 12.63
CA ILE A 179 -21.99 -31.67 11.46
C ILE A 179 -23.04 -32.75 11.76
N ALA A 180 -23.00 -33.34 12.95
CA ALA A 180 -23.94 -34.40 13.35
C ALA A 180 -25.40 -33.93 13.37
N ASP A 181 -25.67 -32.72 13.85
CA ASP A 181 -27.02 -32.14 13.88
C ASP A 181 -27.55 -31.84 12.47
N SER A 182 -26.69 -31.38 11.56
CA SER A 182 -27.09 -31.10 10.17
C SER A 182 -27.42 -32.35 9.37
N GLU A 183 -26.78 -33.48 9.66
CA GLU A 183 -27.08 -34.77 9.03
C GLU A 183 -28.42 -35.34 9.52
N GLN A 184 -28.70 -35.24 10.82
CA GLN A 184 -29.96 -35.71 11.41
C GLN A 184 -31.18 -34.92 10.88
N GLN A 185 -31.01 -33.62 10.66
CA GLN A 185 -32.06 -32.76 10.11
C GLN A 185 -32.33 -33.02 8.63
N ASN A 186 -31.32 -33.42 7.86
CA ASN A 186 -31.48 -33.77 6.45
C ASN A 186 -32.19 -35.12 6.26
N VAL A 187 -31.86 -36.13 7.08
CA VAL A 187 -32.47 -37.47 6.99
C VAL A 187 -33.96 -37.47 7.39
N SER A 188 -34.37 -36.55 8.27
CA SER A 188 -35.77 -36.42 8.71
C SER A 188 -36.69 -35.68 7.71
N GLN A 189 -36.13 -34.96 6.73
CA GLN A 189 -36.89 -34.29 5.67
C GLN A 189 -37.28 -35.21 4.49
N PHE A 190 -36.76 -36.44 4.45
CA PHE A 190 -36.99 -37.41 3.36
C PHE A 190 -37.82 -38.65 3.78
N LYS A 191 -38.52 -38.60 4.92
CA LYS A 191 -39.53 -39.60 5.33
C LYS A 191 -40.92 -39.00 5.32
#